data_AF-A0ABD5WJ72-F1
#
_entry.id   AF-A0ABD5WJ72-F1
#
_cell.length_a   1.000
_cell.length_b   1.000
_cell.length_c   1.000
_cell.angle_alpha   90.00
_cell.angle_beta   90.00
_cell.angle_gamma   90.00
#
_symmetry.space_group_name_H-M   'P 1'
#
loop_
_entity.id
_entity.type
_entity.pdbx_description
1 polymer ?
#
loop_
_entity_poly.entity_id
_entity_poly.type
_entity_poly.pdbx_seq_one_letter_code
_entity_poly.pdbx_strand_id
1 'polypeptide(L)'
;MTTNRRSELEEEATSLAKDRRFGVAGDTYVQASFEEAGQWFGSASWAMELRMLFKACLCYRLADQNRQCRFAAQLGIQLAEEYAARMRERPEPTHPPDQAERGVWHEFIGDFRLVAGLEGATGRMIPLKRFTVK
;
A
#
# COMPACT_ATOMS: atom_id res chain seq x y z
N MET A 1 -23.44 -1.34 -18.06
CA MET A 1 -22.31 -1.73 -17.19
C MET A 1 -21.63 -0.45 -16.77
N THR A 2 -21.76 -0.03 -15.51
CA THR A 2 -20.98 1.09 -14.98
C THR A 2 -19.57 0.59 -14.75
N THR A 3 -18.64 1.01 -15.61
CA THR A 3 -17.23 0.68 -15.48
C THR A 3 -16.72 1.20 -14.13
N ASN A 4 -16.05 0.36 -13.36
CA ASN A 4 -15.48 0.77 -12.08
C ASN A 4 -14.30 1.71 -12.38
N ARG A 5 -14.51 3.02 -12.16
CA ARG A 5 -13.54 4.09 -12.46
C ARG A 5 -12.16 3.82 -11.85
N ARG A 6 -12.10 3.20 -10.68
CA ARG A 6 -10.83 2.79 -10.04
C ARG A 6 -10.07 1.74 -10.84
N SER A 7 -10.77 0.78 -11.46
CA SER A 7 -10.11 -0.20 -12.36
C SER A 7 -9.49 0.49 -13.57
N GLU A 8 -10.21 1.45 -14.17
CA GLU A 8 -9.70 2.21 -15.31
C GLU A 8 -8.43 2.99 -14.95
N LEU A 9 -8.45 3.68 -13.80
CA LEU A 9 -7.29 4.42 -13.30
C LEU A 9 -6.12 3.49 -12.96
N GLU A 10 -6.37 2.32 -12.37
CA GLU A 10 -5.31 1.35 -12.08
C GLU A 10 -4.67 0.83 -13.37
N GLU A 11 -5.47 0.51 -14.39
CA GLU A 11 -4.98 0.07 -15.70
C GLU A 11 -4.16 1.18 -16.38
N GLU A 12 -4.65 2.42 -16.36
CA GLU A 12 -3.96 3.60 -16.88
C GLU A 12 -2.62 3.81 -16.17
N ALA A 13 -2.61 3.85 -14.84
CA ALA A 13 -1.40 4.01 -14.03
C ALA A 13 -0.38 2.89 -14.31
N THR A 14 -0.86 1.65 -14.47
CA THR A 14 -0.02 0.49 -14.80
C THR A 14 0.59 0.62 -16.19
N SER A 15 -0.17 1.12 -17.16
CA SER A 15 0.36 1.42 -18.51
C SER A 15 1.44 2.50 -18.45
N LEU A 16 1.17 3.60 -17.74
CA LEU A 16 2.13 4.70 -17.55
C LEU A 16 3.42 4.23 -16.87
N ALA A 17 3.33 3.34 -15.87
CA ALA A 17 4.48 2.76 -15.19
C ALA A 17 5.32 1.87 -16.12
N LYS A 18 4.68 1.08 -17.00
CA LYS A 18 5.39 0.27 -18.02
C LYS A 18 6.18 1.16 -18.99
N ASP A 19 5.63 2.32 -19.32
CA ASP A 19 6.28 3.34 -20.16
C ASP A 19 7.30 4.20 -19.40
N ARG A 20 7.62 3.84 -18.14
CA ARG A 20 8.54 4.56 -17.23
C ARG A 20 8.12 6.01 -16.93
N ARG A 21 6.84 6.35 -17.12
CA ARG A 21 6.26 7.65 -16.76
C ARG A 21 5.85 7.66 -15.29
N PHE A 22 6.80 7.36 -14.41
CA PHE A 22 6.53 7.03 -13.01
C PHE A 22 5.87 8.16 -12.22
N GLY A 23 6.23 9.43 -12.44
CA GLY A 23 5.58 10.55 -11.73
C GLY A 23 4.06 10.60 -12.01
N VAL A 24 3.68 10.52 -13.29
CA VAL A 24 2.27 10.53 -13.70
C VAL A 24 1.55 9.26 -13.24
N ALA A 25 2.20 8.09 -13.35
CA ALA A 25 1.66 6.85 -12.81
C ALA A 25 1.38 6.95 -11.30
N GLY A 26 2.27 7.60 -10.55
CA GLY A 26 2.11 7.87 -9.13
C GLY A 26 0.85 8.70 -8.85
N ASP A 27 0.67 9.80 -9.57
CA ASP A 27 -0.51 10.67 -9.43
C ASP A 27 -1.81 9.92 -9.75
N THR A 28 -1.81 9.11 -10.82
CA THR A 28 -2.97 8.29 -11.21
C THR A 28 -3.28 7.22 -10.17
N TYR A 29 -2.28 6.58 -9.55
CA TYR A 29 -2.49 5.65 -8.45
C TYR A 29 -3.06 6.34 -7.19
N VAL A 30 -2.62 7.56 -6.86
CA VAL A 30 -3.23 8.36 -5.77
C VAL A 30 -4.68 8.65 -6.09
N GLN A 31 -5.02 9.02 -7.33
CA GLN A 31 -6.41 9.23 -7.72
C GLN A 31 -7.22 7.93 -7.55
N ALA A 32 -6.68 6.80 -7.99
CA ALA A 32 -7.32 5.49 -7.86
C ALA A 32 -7.59 5.10 -6.40
N SER A 33 -6.74 5.51 -5.45
CA SER A 33 -6.97 5.21 -4.02
C SER A 33 -8.19 5.95 -3.47
N PHE A 34 -8.44 7.18 -3.93
CA PHE A 34 -9.58 7.98 -3.48
C PHE A 34 -10.92 7.61 -4.15
N GLU A 35 -10.91 6.93 -5.30
CA GLU A 35 -12.13 6.40 -5.89
C GLU A 35 -12.75 5.27 -5.02
N GLU A 36 -11.94 4.57 -4.23
CA GLU A 36 -12.42 3.60 -3.22
C GLU A 36 -12.85 4.29 -1.92
N ALA A 37 -12.24 5.43 -1.59
CA ALA A 37 -12.54 6.19 -0.38
C ALA A 37 -13.99 6.67 -0.39
N GLY A 38 -14.85 5.96 0.33
CA GLY A 38 -16.26 6.28 0.50
C GLY A 38 -17.25 5.41 -0.28
N GLN A 39 -16.79 4.47 -1.11
CA GLN A 39 -17.70 3.59 -1.86
C GLN A 39 -17.97 2.25 -1.18
N TRP A 40 -17.04 1.71 -0.38
CA TRP A 40 -17.18 0.38 0.23
C TRP A 40 -16.65 0.35 1.68
N PHE A 41 -17.55 0.15 2.65
CA PHE A 41 -17.19 -0.05 4.06
C PHE A 41 -16.79 -1.51 4.30
N GLY A 42 -15.55 -1.87 3.98
CA GLY A 42 -15.04 -3.22 4.19
C GLY A 42 -13.51 -3.30 4.07
N SER A 43 -12.91 -4.28 4.74
CA SER A 43 -11.45 -4.47 4.76
C SER A 43 -10.83 -4.73 3.39
N ALA A 44 -11.58 -5.32 2.46
CA ALA A 44 -11.13 -5.46 1.08
C ALA A 44 -10.93 -4.11 0.38
N SER A 45 -11.78 -3.12 0.64
CA SER A 45 -11.65 -1.76 0.09
C SER A 45 -10.51 -1.01 0.75
N TRP A 46 -10.35 -1.15 2.07
CA TRP A 46 -9.20 -0.61 2.81
C TRP A 46 -7.85 -1.14 2.29
N ALA A 47 -7.76 -2.45 2.06
CA ALA A 47 -6.57 -3.06 1.47
C ALA A 47 -6.33 -2.57 0.04
N MET A 48 -7.40 -2.31 -0.73
CA MET A 48 -7.31 -1.75 -2.08
C MET A 48 -6.75 -0.32 -2.08
N GLU A 49 -7.27 0.53 -1.19
CA GLU A 49 -6.81 1.90 -0.98
C GLU A 49 -5.32 1.94 -0.63
N LEU A 50 -4.89 1.15 0.36
CA LEU A 50 -3.48 1.06 0.74
C LEU A 50 -2.61 0.50 -0.38
N ARG A 51 -3.09 -0.49 -1.14
CA ARG A 51 -2.36 -1.04 -2.30
C ARG A 51 -2.12 0.03 -3.37
N MET A 52 -3.10 0.90 -3.64
CA MET A 52 -2.94 1.99 -4.60
C MET A 52 -1.94 3.03 -4.11
N LEU A 53 -2.05 3.45 -2.84
CA LEU A 53 -1.07 4.37 -2.22
C LEU A 53 0.36 3.78 -2.22
N PHE A 54 0.50 2.48 -1.99
CA PHE A 54 1.79 1.80 -2.04
C PHE A 54 2.41 1.81 -3.45
N LYS A 55 1.60 1.51 -4.48
CA LYS A 55 2.03 1.62 -5.88
C LYS A 55 2.42 3.05 -6.24
N ALA A 56 1.68 4.05 -5.77
CA ALA A 56 2.04 5.46 -5.94
C ALA A 56 3.40 5.78 -5.30
N CYS A 57 3.60 5.35 -4.05
CA CYS A 57 4.84 5.55 -3.32
C CYS A 57 6.06 4.94 -4.06
N LEU A 58 5.92 3.72 -4.59
CA LEU A 58 6.95 3.08 -5.42
C LEU A 58 7.24 3.87 -6.69
N CYS A 59 6.20 4.34 -7.39
CA CYS A 59 6.36 5.13 -8.60
C CYS A 59 7.09 6.46 -8.32
N TYR A 60 6.70 7.18 -7.27
CA TYR A 60 7.40 8.39 -6.86
C TYR A 60 8.85 8.13 -6.46
N ARG A 61 9.13 6.99 -5.82
CA ARG A 61 10.51 6.58 -5.50
C ARG A 61 11.34 6.34 -6.76
N LEU A 62 10.78 5.66 -7.75
CA LEU A 62 11.42 5.40 -9.05
C LEU A 62 11.59 6.68 -9.91
N ALA A 63 10.77 7.70 -9.65
CA ALA A 63 10.86 9.02 -10.29
C ALA A 63 11.78 10.02 -9.55
N ASP A 64 12.45 9.60 -8.47
CA ASP A 64 13.22 10.46 -7.56
C ASP A 64 12.40 11.62 -6.94
N GLN A 65 11.07 11.46 -6.87
CA GLN A 65 10.13 12.42 -6.28
C GLN A 65 9.97 12.19 -4.77
N ASN A 66 11.05 12.44 -4.02
CA ASN A 66 11.14 12.11 -2.59
C ASN A 66 10.03 12.74 -1.72
N ARG A 67 9.59 13.96 -2.04
CA ARG A 67 8.53 14.64 -1.27
C ARG A 67 7.19 13.94 -1.43
N GLN A 68 6.80 13.64 -2.66
CA GLN A 68 5.57 12.93 -3.00
C GLN A 68 5.58 11.51 -2.44
N CYS A 69 6.71 10.81 -2.56
CA CYS A 69 6.93 9.48 -2.00
C CYS A 69 6.66 9.48 -0.47
N ARG A 70 7.27 10.42 0.26
CA ARG A 70 7.07 10.56 1.72
C ARG A 70 5.64 10.91 2.09
N PHE A 71 5.01 11.82 1.34
CA PHE A 71 3.63 12.20 1.59
C PHE A 71 2.67 11.01 1.40
N ALA A 72 2.77 10.29 0.27
CA ALA A 72 1.97 9.10 0.01
C ALA A 72 2.20 8.01 1.07
N ALA A 73 3.44 7.79 1.49
CA ALA A 73 3.77 6.84 2.55
C ALA A 73 3.19 7.24 3.91
N GLN A 74 3.30 8.51 4.31
CA GLN A 74 2.76 8.99 5.57
C GLN A 74 1.24 8.85 5.61
N LEU A 75 0.55 9.19 4.52
CA LEU A 75 -0.90 9.00 4.39
C LEU A 75 -1.26 7.51 4.50
N GLY A 76 -0.57 6.64 3.76
CA GLY A 76 -0.79 5.19 3.82
C GLY A 76 -0.54 4.60 5.22
N ILE A 77 0.48 5.08 5.93
CA ILE A 77 0.76 4.67 7.32
C ILE A 77 -0.38 5.09 8.24
N GLN A 78 -0.86 6.34 8.15
CA GLN A 78 -1.96 6.83 8.99
C GLN A 78 -3.24 6.01 8.78
N LEU A 79 -3.58 5.71 7.53
CA LEU A 79 -4.74 4.87 7.20
C LEU A 79 -4.57 3.44 7.71
N ALA A 80 -3.39 2.83 7.52
CA ALA A 80 -3.12 1.49 8.03
C ALA A 80 -3.17 1.43 9.57
N GLU A 81 -2.72 2.46 10.28
CA GLU A 81 -2.86 2.58 11.73
C GLU A 81 -4.34 2.69 12.15
N GLU A 82 -5.14 3.47 11.43
CA GLU A 82 -6.59 3.58 11.67
C GLU A 82 -7.32 2.24 11.44
N TYR A 83 -7.01 1.54 10.34
CA TYR A 83 -7.60 0.23 10.06
C TYR A 83 -7.18 -0.83 11.07
N ALA A 84 -5.90 -0.83 11.47
CA ALA A 84 -5.42 -1.70 12.54
C ALA A 84 -6.17 -1.44 13.86
N ALA A 85 -6.42 -0.18 14.21
CA ALA A 85 -7.19 0.19 15.39
C ALA A 85 -8.63 -0.33 15.31
N ARG A 86 -9.33 -0.11 14.19
CA ARG A 86 -10.69 -0.64 13.94
C ARG A 86 -10.77 -2.16 14.04
N MET A 87 -9.71 -2.87 13.63
CA MET A 87 -9.67 -4.33 13.73
C MET A 87 -9.45 -4.84 15.16
N ARG A 88 -8.76 -4.07 16.02
CA ARG A 88 -8.62 -4.40 17.45
C ARG A 88 -9.93 -4.28 18.21
N GLU A 89 -10.82 -3.39 17.78
CA GLU A 89 -12.16 -3.23 18.35
C GLU A 89 -13.09 -4.41 18.04
N ARG A 90 -12.77 -5.24 17.04
CA ARG A 90 -13.52 -6.45 16.73
C ARG A 90 -13.23 -7.56 17.75
N PRO A 91 -14.17 -8.50 17.98
CA PRO A 91 -13.91 -9.70 18.76
C PRO A 91 -12.69 -10.46 18.25
N GLU A 92 -11.97 -11.11 19.17
CA GLU A 92 -10.81 -11.92 18.82
C GLU A 92 -11.19 -13.00 17.81
N PRO A 93 -10.49 -13.09 16.67
CA PRO A 93 -10.80 -14.02 15.62
C PRO A 93 -10.71 -15.47 16.10
N THR A 94 -11.79 -16.22 15.91
CA THR A 94 -11.83 -17.66 16.20
C THR A 94 -11.29 -18.50 15.03
N HIS A 95 -11.09 -17.88 13.86
CA HIS A 95 -10.60 -18.54 12.65
C HIS A 95 -9.27 -17.92 12.16
N PRO A 96 -8.31 -18.74 11.68
CA PRO A 96 -7.01 -18.25 11.20
C PRO A 96 -7.04 -17.17 10.11
N PRO A 97 -7.96 -17.18 9.11
CA PRO A 97 -8.03 -16.11 8.11
C PRO A 97 -8.25 -14.72 8.71
N ASP A 98 -9.06 -14.64 9.76
CA ASP A 98 -9.38 -13.39 10.45
C ASP A 98 -8.19 -12.88 11.30
N GLN A 99 -7.28 -13.79 11.70
CA GLN A 99 -6.00 -13.41 12.33
C GLN A 99 -5.04 -12.78 11.32
N ALA A 100 -4.98 -13.32 10.09
CA ALA A 100 -4.17 -12.74 9.01
C ALA A 100 -4.66 -11.33 8.64
N GLU A 101 -5.98 -11.12 8.63
CA GLU A 101 -6.59 -9.81 8.39
C GLU A 101 -6.18 -8.77 9.44
N ARG A 102 -5.87 -9.16 10.69
CA ARG A 102 -5.33 -8.22 11.69
C ARG A 102 -3.86 -7.86 11.45
N GLY A 103 -3.08 -8.79 10.90
CA GLY A 103 -1.65 -8.61 10.67
C GLY A 103 -1.32 -7.74 9.45
N VAL A 104 -2.15 -7.80 8.40
CA VAL A 104 -1.86 -7.17 7.09
C VAL A 104 -1.63 -5.65 7.19
N TRP A 105 -2.30 -4.96 8.11
CA TRP A 105 -2.14 -3.51 8.28
C TRP A 105 -0.74 -3.15 8.78
N HIS A 106 -0.16 -4.00 9.64
CA HIS A 106 1.22 -3.82 10.11
C HIS A 106 2.26 -4.07 9.02
N GLU A 107 1.96 -4.97 8.07
CA GLU A 107 2.79 -5.18 6.89
C GLU A 107 2.82 -3.94 6.00
N PHE A 108 1.65 -3.35 5.69
CA PHE A 108 1.57 -2.10 4.95
C PHE A 108 2.39 -0.98 5.60
N ILE A 109 2.30 -0.80 6.93
CA ILE A 109 3.11 0.21 7.65
C ILE A 109 4.61 -0.04 7.43
N GLY A 110 5.06 -1.30 7.55
CA GLY A 110 6.45 -1.69 7.30
C GLY A 110 6.91 -1.37 5.87
N ASP A 111 6.09 -1.73 4.88
CA ASP A 111 6.36 -1.54 3.47
C ASP A 111 6.44 -0.05 3.09
N PHE A 112 5.53 0.78 3.57
CA PHE A 112 5.58 2.23 3.36
C PHE A 112 6.83 2.86 3.96
N ARG A 113 7.21 2.47 5.18
CA ARG A 113 8.44 2.95 5.82
C ARG A 113 9.67 2.56 5.02
N LEU A 114 9.72 1.33 4.54
CA LEU A 114 10.83 0.80 3.74
C LEU A 114 10.98 1.59 2.43
N VAL A 115 9.91 1.76 1.66
CA VAL A 115 9.95 2.44 0.34
C VAL A 115 10.31 3.93 0.49
N ALA A 116 9.75 4.61 1.49
CA ALA A 116 9.98 6.04 1.71
C ALA A 116 11.29 6.35 2.47
N GLY A 117 12.01 5.33 2.93
CA GLY A 117 13.23 5.51 3.72
C GLY A 117 12.97 6.21 5.06
N LEU A 118 11.84 5.91 5.69
CA LEU A 118 11.50 6.42 7.02
C LEU A 118 12.10 5.46 8.06
N GLU A 119 13.12 5.91 8.80
CA GLU A 119 13.78 5.10 9.82
C GLU A 119 12.79 4.66 10.91
N GLY A 120 12.91 3.41 11.36
CA GLY A 120 11.96 2.76 12.27
C GLY A 120 11.32 1.47 11.75
N ALA A 121 11.75 0.95 10.60
CA ALA A 121 11.56 -0.46 10.25
C ALA A 121 12.34 -1.29 11.29
N THR A 122 11.64 -1.77 12.33
CA THR A 122 12.19 -2.61 13.39
C THR A 122 13.14 -3.64 12.78
N GLY A 123 14.41 -3.47 13.09
CA GLY A 123 15.50 -4.20 12.48
C GLY A 123 15.38 -5.69 12.72
N ARG A 124 15.33 -6.42 11.62
CA ARG A 124 16.24 -7.51 11.27
C ARG A 124 15.96 -7.82 9.81
N MET A 125 16.78 -7.28 8.90
CA MET A 125 17.06 -8.07 7.70
C MET A 125 17.56 -9.41 8.21
N ILE A 126 16.78 -10.47 8.03
CA ILE A 126 17.32 -11.81 8.10
C ILE A 126 18.35 -11.85 6.97
N PRO A 127 19.66 -12.02 7.25
CA PRO A 127 20.61 -12.19 6.18
C PRO A 127 20.16 -13.44 5.41
N LEU A 128 19.82 -13.27 4.13
CA LEU A 128 19.62 -14.39 3.22
C LEU A 128 20.93 -15.16 3.22
N LYS A 129 20.99 -16.25 3.99
CA LYS A 129 22.09 -17.23 3.87
C LYS A 129 22.12 -17.60 2.40
N ARG A 130 23.19 -17.23 1.71
CA ARG A 130 23.47 -17.69 0.35
C ARG A 130 23.36 -19.20 0.39
N PHE A 131 22.30 -19.75 -0.21
CA PHE A 131 22.23 -21.16 -0.53
C PHE A 131 23.36 -21.42 -1.52
N THR A 132 24.50 -21.85 -0.98
CA THR A 132 25.57 -22.39 -1.79
C THR A 132 25.16 -23.82 -2.03
N VAL A 133 24.59 -24.07 -3.20
CA VAL A 133 24.35 -25.42 -3.70
C VAL A 133 25.74 -26.04 -3.90
N LYS A 134 26.05 -27.07 -3.12
CA LYS A 134 27.19 -27.96 -3.38
C LYS A 134 26.79 -29.01 -4.39
#